data_AF-A0A1E1X1H2-F1
#
_entry.id   AF-A0A1E1X1H2-F1
#
_cell.length_a   1.000
_cell.length_b   1.000
_cell.length_c   1.000
_cell.angle_alpha   90.00
_cell.angle_beta   90.00
_cell.angle_gamma   90.00
#
_symmetry.space_group_name_H-M   'P 1'
#
loop_
_entity.id
_entity.type
_entity.pdbx_description
1 polymer ?
#
loop_
_entity_poly.entity_id
_entity_poly.type
_entity_poly.pdbx_seq_one_letter_code
_entity_poly.pdbx_strand_id
1 'polypeptide(L)'
;KLFIHQTKLEILSVSDDSGLIVRVDGTRLETTSERPYSHTDHDVELFEVRSHEKWFEVVSKPYGIYVVFNGNLLFVEVAHFYHGKLCGLCGNYNLDRN
;
A
#
# COMPACT_ATOMS: atom_id res chain seq x y z
N LYS A 1 -3.84 -6.06 4.79
CA LYS A 1 -3.14 -6.86 3.75
C LYS A 1 -3.45 -6.22 2.40
N LEU A 2 -2.46 -6.05 1.55
CA LEU A 2 -2.56 -5.50 0.20
C LEU A 2 -1.87 -6.47 -0.76
N PHE A 3 -2.43 -6.66 -1.95
CA PHE A 3 -1.84 -7.49 -3.00
C PHE A 3 -1.58 -6.60 -4.21
N ILE A 4 -0.33 -6.58 -4.67
CA ILE A 4 0.08 -5.88 -5.90
C ILE A 4 0.76 -6.92 -6.78
N HIS A 5 0.22 -7.16 -7.97
CA HIS A 5 0.62 -8.30 -8.79
C HIS A 5 0.49 -9.63 -8.02
N GLN A 6 1.58 -10.38 -7.87
CA GLN A 6 1.66 -11.64 -7.10
C GLN A 6 2.23 -11.42 -5.69
N THR A 7 2.63 -10.19 -5.36
CA THR A 7 3.29 -9.85 -4.10
C THR A 7 2.28 -9.49 -3.03
N LYS A 8 2.44 -10.06 -1.84
CA LYS A 8 1.61 -9.79 -0.66
C LYS A 8 2.33 -8.82 0.27
N LEU A 9 1.73 -7.65 0.48
CA LEU A 9 2.16 -6.67 1.46
C LEU A 9 1.26 -6.69 2.71
N GLU A 10 1.86 -6.69 3.88
CA GLU A 10 1.15 -6.65 5.16
C GLU A 10 1.71 -5.52 6.02
N ILE A 11 0.86 -4.57 6.40
CA ILE A 11 1.16 -3.57 7.42
C ILE A 11 0.32 -3.93 8.64
N LEU A 12 0.98 -4.22 9.76
CA LEU A 12 0.34 -4.75 10.97
C LEU A 12 0.73 -3.90 12.17
N SER A 13 -0.22 -3.67 13.08
CA SER A 13 0.10 -3.21 14.44
C SER A 13 0.47 -4.41 15.30
N VAL A 14 1.61 -4.35 16.00
CA VAL A 14 2.04 -5.43 16.90
C VAL A 14 1.44 -5.26 18.30
N SER A 15 1.21 -4.01 18.72
CA SER A 15 0.45 -3.57 19.89
C SER A 15 0.24 -2.05 19.79
N ASP A 16 -0.63 -1.49 20.64
CA ASP A 16 -0.91 -0.04 20.67
C ASP A 16 0.37 0.83 20.82
N ASP A 17 1.43 0.26 21.42
CA ASP A 17 2.68 0.97 21.75
C ASP A 17 3.91 0.56 20.90
N SER A 18 3.82 -0.50 20.08
CA SER A 18 5.01 -1.08 19.41
C SER A 18 5.20 -0.68 17.94
N GLY A 19 4.41 0.30 17.48
CA GLY A 19 4.47 0.81 16.11
C GLY A 19 3.97 -0.21 15.08
N LEU A 20 4.01 0.20 13.81
CA LEU A 20 3.57 -0.65 12.71
C LEU A 20 4.76 -1.43 12.14
N ILE A 21 4.54 -2.71 11.82
CA ILE A 21 5.49 -3.54 11.09
C ILE A 21 5.02 -3.73 9.65
N VAL A 22 5.98 -3.81 8.73
CA VAL A 22 5.71 -4.14 7.34
C VAL A 22 6.32 -5.49 6.98
N ARG A 23 5.57 -6.32 6.26
CA ARG A 23 6.04 -7.57 5.66
C ARG A 23 5.74 -7.62 4.18
N VAL A 24 6.71 -8.09 3.40
CA VAL A 24 6.56 -8.42 1.98
C VAL A 24 6.76 -9.92 1.83
N ASP A 25 5.74 -10.62 1.34
CA ASP A 25 5.70 -12.09 1.21
C ASP A 25 6.10 -12.82 2.51
N GLY A 26 5.63 -12.28 3.63
CA GLY A 26 5.90 -12.79 4.97
C GLY A 26 7.23 -12.33 5.58
N THR A 27 8.16 -11.82 4.78
CA THR A 27 9.46 -11.29 5.23
C THR A 27 9.29 -9.91 5.84
N ARG A 28 9.72 -9.73 7.09
CA ARG A 28 9.71 -8.41 7.76
C ARG A 28 10.70 -7.49 7.07
N LEU A 29 10.25 -6.28 6.73
CA LEU A 29 11.11 -5.24 6.20
C LEU A 29 11.79 -4.47 7.33
N GLU A 30 13.09 -4.26 7.18
CA GLU A 30 13.85 -3.28 7.95
C GLU A 30 13.83 -1.97 7.15
N THR A 31 12.79 -1.15 7.37
CA THR A 31 12.62 0.15 6.71
C THR A 31 12.87 1.28 7.70
N THR A 32 13.46 2.37 7.23
CA THR A 32 13.64 3.60 8.00
C THR A 32 13.05 4.78 7.23
N SER A 33 12.76 5.88 7.93
CA SER A 33 12.26 7.10 7.30
C SER A 33 13.21 7.71 6.27
N GLU A 34 14.50 7.35 6.32
CA GLU A 34 15.53 7.85 5.40
C GLU A 34 15.73 6.96 4.17
N ARG A 35 15.26 5.70 4.22
CA ARG A 35 15.50 4.70 3.17
C ARG A 35 14.20 3.96 2.84
N PRO A 36 13.45 4.44 1.84
CA PRO A 36 12.31 3.71 1.31
C PRO A 36 12.73 2.34 0.78
N TYR A 37 11.83 1.37 0.93
CA TYR A 37 12.01 0.03 0.35
C TYR A 37 11.39 0.01 -1.05
N SER A 38 12.16 -0.39 -2.06
CA SER A 38 11.66 -0.62 -3.42
C SER A 38 11.57 -2.13 -3.67
N HIS A 39 10.40 -2.58 -4.12
CA HIS A 39 10.18 -3.95 -4.56
C HIS A 39 10.18 -4.00 -6.09
N THR A 40 11.02 -4.84 -6.66
CA THR A 40 11.18 -4.98 -8.10
C THR A 40 10.79 -6.38 -8.58
N ASP A 41 10.28 -6.47 -9.80
CA ASP A 41 10.11 -7.73 -10.55
C ASP A 41 10.71 -7.53 -11.94
N HIS A 42 11.62 -8.42 -12.34
CA HIS A 42 12.37 -8.31 -13.61
C HIS A 42 12.96 -6.91 -13.87
N ASP A 43 13.61 -6.32 -12.86
CA ASP A 43 14.19 -4.97 -12.87
C ASP A 43 13.19 -3.81 -13.02
N VAL A 44 11.89 -4.09 -12.93
CA VAL A 44 10.83 -3.07 -12.91
C VAL A 44 10.35 -2.87 -11.47
N GLU A 45 10.39 -1.63 -10.99
CA GLU A 45 9.81 -1.28 -9.68
C GLU A 45 8.30 -1.50 -9.70
N LEU A 46 7.83 -2.46 -8.89
CA LEU A 46 6.41 -2.73 -8.71
C LEU A 46 5.78 -1.75 -7.71
N PHE A 47 6.44 -1.52 -6.57
CA PHE A 47 6.01 -0.56 -5.58
C PHE A 47 7.15 -0.14 -4.64
N GLU A 48 6.98 1.04 -4.05
CA GLU A 48 7.82 1.60 -3.01
C GLU A 48 7.04 1.62 -1.69
N VAL A 49 7.68 1.26 -0.57
CA VAL A 49 7.17 1.45 0.78
C VAL A 49 7.99 2.52 1.48
N ARG A 50 7.32 3.57 1.96
CA ARG A 50 7.93 4.64 2.76
C ARG A 50 7.46 4.53 4.20
N SER A 51 8.42 4.52 5.11
CA SER A 51 8.14 4.57 6.54
C SER A 51 8.14 6.02 7.01
N HIS A 52 7.19 6.37 7.86
CA HIS A 52 7.19 7.59 8.66
C HIS A 52 7.07 7.20 10.13
N GLU A 53 7.17 8.17 11.05
CA GLU A 53 7.08 7.88 12.49
C GLU A 53 5.78 7.17 12.90
N LYS A 54 4.66 7.49 12.24
CA LYS A 54 3.32 7.00 12.63
C LYS A 54 2.49 6.40 11.50
N TRP A 55 2.98 6.43 10.26
CA TRP A 55 2.24 5.92 9.11
C TRP A 55 3.19 5.36 8.06
N PHE A 56 2.62 4.57 7.18
CA PHE A 56 3.28 3.99 6.02
C PHE A 56 2.59 4.45 4.76
N GLU A 57 3.40 4.72 3.73
CA GLU A 57 2.93 4.95 2.38
C GLU A 57 3.34 3.78 1.48
N VAL A 58 2.46 3.37 0.59
CA VAL A 58 2.75 2.42 -0.48
C VAL A 58 2.44 3.10 -1.79
N VAL A 59 3.45 3.23 -2.65
CA VAL A 59 3.33 3.86 -3.96
C VAL A 59 3.60 2.82 -5.04
N SER A 60 2.61 2.51 -5.86
CA SER A 60 2.79 1.68 -7.04
C SER A 60 2.45 2.49 -8.28
N LYS A 61 3.48 3.02 -8.94
CA LYS A 61 3.31 3.78 -10.19
C LYS A 61 2.78 2.91 -11.33
N PRO A 62 3.29 1.69 -11.58
CA PRO A 62 2.80 0.85 -12.69
C PRO A 62 1.33 0.45 -12.53
N TYR A 63 0.88 0.21 -11.29
CA TYR A 63 -0.50 -0.14 -10.99
C TYR A 63 -1.38 1.08 -10.67
N GLY A 64 -0.80 2.28 -10.59
CA GLY A 64 -1.53 3.50 -10.25
C GLY A 64 -2.24 3.42 -8.90
N ILE A 65 -1.58 2.87 -7.88
CA ILE A 65 -2.12 2.70 -6.53
C ILE A 65 -1.28 3.50 -5.55
N TYR A 66 -1.95 4.28 -4.70
CA TYR A 66 -1.35 4.96 -3.56
C TYR A 66 -2.13 4.63 -2.29
N VAL A 67 -1.43 4.17 -1.26
CA VAL A 67 -2.04 3.79 0.02
C VAL A 67 -1.31 4.48 1.15
N VAL A 68 -2.08 5.03 2.10
CA VAL A 68 -1.56 5.51 3.38
C VAL A 68 -2.26 4.78 4.51
N PHE A 69 -1.49 4.28 5.46
CA PHE A 69 -2.02 3.58 6.62
C PHE A 69 -1.28 3.95 7.90
N ASN A 70 -2.02 4.32 8.94
CA ASN A 70 -1.47 4.72 10.24
C ASN A 70 -1.86 3.79 11.40
N GLY A 71 -2.39 2.60 11.10
CA GLY A 71 -2.92 1.66 12.10
C GLY A 71 -4.43 1.73 12.28
N ASN A 72 -5.02 2.93 12.09
CA ASN A 72 -6.45 3.17 12.34
C ASN A 72 -7.21 3.61 11.09
N LEU A 73 -6.61 4.48 10.29
CA LEU A 73 -7.17 5.05 9.08
C LEU A 73 -6.43 4.49 7.86
N LEU A 74 -7.21 4.06 6.87
CA LEU A 74 -6.74 3.63 5.58
C LEU A 74 -7.21 4.64 4.52
N PHE A 75 -6.25 5.25 3.83
CA PHE A 75 -6.50 6.07 2.65
C PHE A 75 -6.03 5.31 1.41
N VAL A 76 -6.86 5.29 0.36
CA VAL A 76 -6.54 4.64 -0.91
C VAL A 76 -6.89 5.61 -2.04
N GLU A 77 -5.91 5.84 -2.90
CA GLU A 77 -6.09 6.54 -4.18
C GLU A 77 -5.71 5.58 -5.31
N VAL A 78 -6.49 5.64 -6.39
CA VAL A 78 -6.24 4.85 -7.60
C VAL A 78 -6.26 5.74 -8.84
N ALA A 79 -5.49 5.37 -9.84
CA ALA A 79 -5.43 6.09 -11.10
C ALA A 79 -6.74 6.02 -11.89
N HIS A 80 -6.95 7.01 -12.76
CA HIS A 80 -8.18 7.18 -13.55
C HIS A 80 -8.51 5.96 -14.45
N PHE A 81 -7.53 5.14 -14.83
CA PHE A 81 -7.76 3.96 -15.67
C PHE A 81 -8.57 2.85 -14.97
N TYR A 82 -8.83 2.97 -13.67
CA TYR A 82 -9.76 2.13 -12.91
C TYR A 82 -11.21 2.61 -12.96
N HIS A 83 -11.54 3.68 -13.68
CA HIS A 83 -12.90 4.20 -13.77
C HIS A 83 -13.90 3.11 -14.18
N GLY A 84 -14.90 2.86 -13.35
CA GLY A 84 -15.93 1.82 -13.55
C GLY A 84 -15.42 0.37 -13.44
N LYS A 85 -14.18 0.14 -13.00
CA LYS A 85 -13.54 -1.20 -12.94
C LYS A 85 -13.31 -1.69 -11.51
N LEU A 86 -13.62 -0.88 -10.50
CA LEU A 86 -13.46 -1.30 -9.11
C LEU A 86 -14.66 -2.12 -8.64
N CYS A 87 -14.44 -2.87 -7.57
CA CYS A 87 -15.49 -3.53 -6.81
C CYS A 87 -15.08 -3.60 -5.33
N GLY A 88 -16.04 -3.48 -4.41
CA GLY A 88 -15.80 -3.56 -2.98
C GLY A 88 -16.48 -2.42 -2.22
N LEU A 89 -16.04 -2.20 -0.98
CA LEU A 89 -16.65 -1.24 -0.07
C LEU A 89 -16.55 0.22 -0.56
N CYS A 90 -15.54 0.55 -1.38
CA CYS A 90 -15.35 1.88 -1.95
C CYS A 90 -16.13 2.10 -3.27
N GLY A 91 -16.99 1.16 -3.66
CA GLY A 91 -17.76 1.24 -4.90
C GLY A 91 -16.95 0.86 -6.14
N ASN A 92 -17.39 1.35 -7.30
CA ASN A 92 -16.86 0.99 -8.62
C ASN A 92 -16.11 2.12 -9.35
N TYR A 93 -16.00 3.31 -8.73
CA TYR A 93 -15.32 4.48 -9.29
C TYR A 93 -15.86 4.91 -10.67
N ASN A 94 -17.16 4.85 -10.89
CA ASN A 94 -17.83 5.27 -12.13
C ASN A 94 -18.31 6.73 -12.14
N LEU A 95 -17.96 7.51 -11.10
CA LEU A 95 -18.41 8.89 -10.87
C LEU A 95 -19.93 9.07 -10.73
N ASP A 96 -20.67 7.96 -10.64
CA ASP A 96 -22.09 7.95 -10.33
C ASP A 96 -22.28 7.75 -8.82
N ARG A 97 -23.20 8.52 -8.25
CA ARG A 97 -23.54 8.48 -6.83
C ARG A 97 -24.87 7.76 -6.57
N ASN A 98 -25.56 7.35 -7.63
CA ASN A 98 -26.91 6.78 -7.56
C ASN A 98 -26.90 5.27 -7.31
#